data_AF-A0A7S7NNM7-F1
#
_entry.id   AF-A0A7S7NNM7-F1
#
_cell.length_a   1.000
_cell.length_b   1.000
_cell.length_c   1.000
_cell.angle_alpha   90.00
_cell.angle_beta   90.00
_cell.angle_gamma   90.00
#
_symmetry.space_group_name_H-M   'P 1'
#
loop_
_entity.id
_entity.type
_entity.pdbx_description
1 polymer ?
#
loop_
_entity_poly.entity_id
_entity_poly.type
_entity_poly.pdbx_seq_one_letter_code
_entity_poly.pdbx_strand_id
1 'polypeptide(L)'
;MPLVFGQTVPTADPVLSYPLTDASALTGRGVKLEPVEYLGRKAVRVTMDDSEDGMAFINGLEFQDGTIEADMAVKPLTPPGVRMPGFLGLAFRARTDGSHYELFYLRPGNSKAEDQSMRNHTVQYCEGPDFGWYRLRRMWPWVYEAHADMALERWIHVKLEVAGRRAKLFVNGSAEPSLVVDGLKGEDLKGRVALWGYAGEESYFANLKVTPAKAQPVSNGGEAGGEWTVKCTSDSGVFQGAMKLEREGGQVKGTWSGSFGTELPVEGTWRDGYVELTLRGEWKPAGPKDTAGPAVATLAGWIDGNGAKGRMKVVDRADGQWMAERKQ
;
A
#
# COMPACT_ATOMS: atom_id res chain seq x y z
N MET A 1 7.25 53.30 -17.77
CA MET A 1 7.37 52.50 -16.54
C MET A 1 7.25 51.03 -16.93
N PRO A 2 8.26 50.17 -16.75
CA PRO A 2 8.10 48.76 -17.03
C PRO A 2 7.42 48.07 -15.85
N LEU A 3 6.36 47.30 -16.14
CA LEU A 3 5.73 46.41 -15.18
C LEU A 3 6.70 45.28 -14.84
N VAL A 4 7.04 45.18 -13.55
CA VAL A 4 7.78 44.05 -12.99
C VAL A 4 6.77 42.95 -12.67
N PHE A 5 6.78 41.87 -13.45
CA PHE A 5 6.07 40.65 -13.09
C PHE A 5 6.83 39.96 -11.95
N GLY A 6 6.30 40.04 -10.74
CA GLY A 6 6.79 39.27 -9.60
C GLY A 6 6.57 37.78 -9.86
N GLN A 7 7.66 37.05 -10.07
CA GLN A 7 7.64 35.60 -9.97
C GLN A 7 7.43 35.24 -8.49
N THR A 8 6.23 34.75 -8.15
CA THR A 8 6.00 34.09 -6.87
C THR A 8 6.77 32.76 -6.90
N VAL A 9 7.91 32.71 -6.20
CA VAL A 9 8.58 31.45 -5.87
C VAL A 9 7.59 30.62 -5.05
N PRO A 10 7.29 29.37 -5.41
CA PRO A 10 6.46 28.52 -4.56
C PRO A 10 7.17 28.37 -3.21
N THR A 11 6.53 28.83 -2.14
CA THR A 11 6.98 28.56 -0.78
C THR A 11 6.99 27.05 -0.60
N ALA A 12 8.15 26.45 -0.32
CA ALA A 12 8.22 25.03 -0.02
C ALA A 12 7.27 24.73 1.16
N ASP A 13 6.47 23.66 1.03
CA ASP A 13 5.56 23.23 2.09
C ASP A 13 6.36 23.00 3.40
N PRO A 14 5.83 23.42 4.56
CA PRO A 14 6.57 23.35 5.82
C PRO A 14 6.87 21.90 6.20
N VAL A 15 8.14 21.61 6.47
CA VAL A 15 8.58 20.31 7.00
C VAL A 15 8.24 20.23 8.48
N LEU A 16 7.34 19.32 8.84
CA LEU A 16 6.99 19.01 10.23
C LEU A 16 8.00 18.01 10.78
N SER A 17 8.73 18.40 11.83
CA SER A 17 9.79 17.57 12.41
C SER A 17 9.46 17.15 13.84
N TYR A 18 9.57 15.85 14.09
CA TYR A 18 9.34 15.22 15.38
C TYR A 18 10.63 14.44 15.74
N PRO A 19 11.48 14.97 16.62
CA PRO A 19 12.72 14.29 16.99
C PRO A 19 12.50 12.91 17.59
N LEU A 20 11.35 12.71 18.26
CA LEU A 20 11.00 11.50 19.02
C LEU A 20 12.04 11.19 20.11
N THR A 21 12.53 12.23 20.80
CA THR A 21 13.37 12.08 22.00
C THR A 21 12.56 11.82 23.27
N ASP A 22 11.24 12.02 23.19
CA ASP A 22 10.25 11.72 24.21
C ASP A 22 8.89 11.42 23.56
N ALA A 23 7.92 10.99 24.36
CA ALA A 23 6.60 10.57 23.91
C ALA A 23 5.51 11.67 23.96
N SER A 24 5.85 12.93 24.27
CA SER A 24 4.87 14.00 24.46
C SER A 24 4.05 14.32 23.20
N ALA A 25 4.64 14.11 22.02
CA ALA A 25 3.98 14.29 20.73
C ALA A 25 3.18 13.06 20.28
N LEU A 26 3.05 12.02 21.11
CA LEU A 26 2.45 10.74 20.74
C LEU A 26 1.20 10.43 21.57
N THR A 27 0.24 9.74 20.95
CA THR A 27 -0.86 9.06 21.65
C THR A 27 -0.80 7.58 21.32
N GLY A 28 -0.53 6.75 22.34
CA GLY A 28 -0.48 5.30 22.20
C GLY A 28 -1.86 4.67 22.14
N ARG A 29 -2.01 3.63 21.30
CA ARG A 29 -3.16 2.72 21.25
C ARG A 29 -2.64 1.29 21.15
N GLY A 30 -2.83 0.49 22.21
CA GLY A 30 -2.25 -0.85 22.32
C GLY A 30 -0.75 -0.88 22.56
N VAL A 31 -0.14 0.27 22.91
CA VAL A 31 1.31 0.41 23.07
C VAL A 31 1.69 1.19 24.31
N LYS A 32 2.80 0.78 24.91
CA LYS A 32 3.62 1.57 25.84
C LYS A 32 4.66 2.37 25.07
N LEU A 33 4.88 3.60 25.53
CA LEU A 33 5.81 4.55 24.94
C LEU A 33 6.80 5.02 26.00
N GLU A 34 8.08 4.84 25.74
CA GLU A 34 9.14 5.20 26.68
C GLU A 34 10.29 5.94 26.00
N PRO A 35 10.74 7.10 26.51
CA PRO A 35 11.96 7.73 26.04
C PRO A 35 13.17 6.87 26.40
N VAL A 36 14.04 6.62 25.43
CA VAL A 36 15.25 5.81 25.62
C VAL A 36 16.41 6.37 24.79
N GLU A 37 17.61 5.90 25.08
CA GLU A 37 18.73 5.94 24.14
C GLU A 37 19.00 4.52 23.63
N TYR A 38 18.92 4.32 22.32
CA TYR A 38 19.15 3.03 21.68
C TYR A 38 20.19 3.16 20.58
N LEU A 39 21.24 2.32 20.63
CA LEU A 39 22.36 2.35 19.68
C LEU A 39 22.93 3.77 19.46
N GLY A 40 23.11 4.52 20.56
CA GLY A 40 23.67 5.88 20.55
C GLY A 40 22.73 6.97 20.04
N ARG A 41 21.42 6.70 19.94
CA ARG A 41 20.41 7.66 19.47
C ARG A 41 19.25 7.74 20.45
N LYS A 42 18.85 8.96 20.81
CA LYS A 42 17.60 9.22 21.55
C LYS A 42 16.40 8.85 20.68
N ALA A 43 15.48 8.09 21.24
CA ALA A 43 14.35 7.52 20.53
C ALA A 43 13.17 7.31 21.47
N VAL A 44 12.01 7.01 20.90
CA VAL A 44 10.90 6.41 21.63
C VAL A 44 10.93 4.90 21.39
N ARG A 45 10.98 4.14 22.49
CA ARG A 45 10.70 2.71 22.51
C ARG A 45 9.19 2.50 22.52
N VAL A 46 8.72 1.65 21.62
CA VAL A 46 7.34 1.20 21.47
C VAL A 46 7.32 -0.31 21.74
N THR A 47 6.54 -0.70 22.74
CA THR A 47 6.28 -2.12 23.08
C THR A 47 4.78 -2.32 23.22
N MET A 48 4.28 -3.50 22.92
CA MET A 48 2.85 -3.78 23.07
C MET A 48 2.47 -3.92 24.54
N ASP A 49 1.22 -3.58 24.86
CA ASP A 49 0.61 -3.88 26.15
C ASP A 49 0.13 -5.35 26.18
N ASP A 50 -1.11 -5.57 25.77
CA ASP A 50 -1.76 -6.88 25.72
C ASP A 50 -2.26 -7.23 24.29
N SER A 51 -1.97 -6.38 23.31
CA SER A 51 -2.34 -6.57 21.91
C SER A 51 -1.19 -7.20 21.10
N GLU A 52 -1.55 -7.84 19.98
CA GLU A 52 -0.57 -8.42 19.06
C GLU A 52 0.21 -7.34 18.31
N ASP A 53 -0.47 -6.24 17.96
CA ASP A 53 0.11 -5.05 17.36
C ASP A 53 -0.48 -3.77 17.95
N GLY A 54 0.07 -2.62 17.56
CA GLY A 54 -0.36 -1.35 18.11
C GLY A 54 0.27 -0.14 17.44
N MET A 55 -0.25 1.04 17.76
CA MET A 55 0.12 2.29 17.11
C MET A 55 0.41 3.40 18.10
N ALA A 56 1.47 4.16 17.83
CA ALA A 56 1.73 5.45 18.45
C ALA A 56 1.42 6.57 17.45
N PHE A 57 0.25 7.20 17.60
CA PHE A 57 -0.18 8.25 16.68
C PHE A 57 0.53 9.57 16.96
N ILE A 58 0.91 10.30 15.91
CA ILE A 58 1.46 11.65 16.04
C ILE A 58 0.32 12.62 16.36
N ASN A 59 0.50 13.44 17.40
CA ASN A 59 -0.51 14.38 17.87
C ASN A 59 -0.63 15.58 16.92
N GLY A 60 -1.88 15.95 16.57
CA GLY A 60 -2.18 17.09 15.72
C GLY A 60 -1.74 16.98 14.26
N LEU A 61 -1.24 15.81 13.83
CA LEU A 61 -0.80 15.58 12.46
C LEU A 61 -1.89 14.91 11.62
N GLU A 62 -2.26 15.57 10.54
CA GLU A 62 -3.14 15.06 9.50
C GLU A 62 -2.38 15.04 8.17
N PHE A 63 -2.53 13.96 7.41
CA PHE A 63 -1.73 13.65 6.22
C PHE A 63 -2.63 13.06 5.13
N GLN A 64 -2.41 13.50 3.90
CA GLN A 64 -3.03 12.95 2.69
C GLN A 64 -1.93 12.53 1.71
N ASP A 65 -1.23 13.51 1.15
CA ASP A 65 -0.13 13.30 0.19
C ASP A 65 1.11 14.02 0.69
N GLY A 66 2.28 13.52 0.30
CA GLY A 66 3.56 14.06 0.72
C GLY A 66 4.56 12.96 1.02
N THR A 67 5.56 13.32 1.82
CA THR A 67 6.64 12.42 2.22
C THR A 67 6.65 12.23 3.73
N ILE A 68 6.81 10.99 4.17
CA ILE A 68 7.02 10.62 5.59
C ILE A 68 8.39 9.94 5.68
N GLU A 69 9.27 10.46 6.51
CA GLU A 69 10.61 9.92 6.75
C GLU A 69 10.78 9.59 8.22
N ALA A 70 11.40 8.47 8.55
CA ALA A 70 11.70 8.12 9.94
C ALA A 70 12.93 7.22 10.02
N ASP A 71 13.58 7.22 11.18
CA ASP A 71 14.54 6.20 11.53
C ASP A 71 13.91 5.18 12.46
N MET A 72 14.08 3.90 12.14
CA MET A 72 13.44 2.80 12.85
C MET A 72 14.44 1.69 13.17
N ALA A 73 14.32 1.04 14.31
CA ALA A 73 15.09 -0.17 14.65
C ALA A 73 14.21 -1.13 15.44
N VAL A 74 14.50 -2.42 15.36
CA VAL A 74 13.76 -3.46 16.09
C VAL A 74 14.71 -4.42 16.79
N LYS A 75 14.36 -4.80 18.01
CA LYS A 75 15.03 -5.83 18.80
C LYS A 75 14.03 -6.91 19.20
N PRO A 76 14.14 -8.14 18.66
CA PRO A 76 13.34 -9.26 19.12
C PRO A 76 13.60 -9.56 20.60
N LEU A 77 12.54 -9.87 21.35
CA LEU A 77 12.62 -10.31 22.75
C LEU A 77 12.41 -11.82 22.90
N THR A 78 12.08 -12.50 21.82
CA THR A 78 11.83 -13.95 21.84
C THR A 78 13.10 -14.75 22.13
N PRO A 79 12.99 -15.92 22.80
CA PRO A 79 14.12 -16.79 23.06
C PRO A 79 14.84 -17.26 21.79
N PRO A 80 16.14 -17.62 21.88
CA PRO A 80 16.86 -18.26 20.77
C PRO A 80 16.09 -19.46 20.20
N GLY A 81 16.04 -19.56 18.88
CA GLY A 81 15.32 -20.63 18.17
C GLY A 81 13.84 -20.33 17.89
N VAL A 82 13.24 -19.33 18.54
CA VAL A 82 11.93 -18.81 18.16
C VAL A 82 12.11 -17.80 17.03
N ARG A 83 11.44 -18.03 15.91
CA ARG A 83 11.56 -17.16 14.74
C ARG A 83 10.80 -15.85 14.95
N MET A 84 11.52 -14.75 15.14
CA MET A 84 10.97 -13.40 15.18
C MET A 84 11.74 -12.50 14.21
N PRO A 85 11.21 -12.24 12.99
CA PRO A 85 11.92 -11.46 11.98
C PRO A 85 11.88 -9.95 12.23
N GLY A 86 11.24 -9.49 13.31
CA GLY A 86 10.95 -8.08 13.55
C GLY A 86 9.68 -7.63 12.80
N PHE A 87 8.90 -6.71 13.37
CA PHE A 87 7.70 -6.17 12.75
C PHE A 87 7.48 -4.71 13.20
N LEU A 88 7.96 -3.78 12.40
CA LEU A 88 7.82 -2.34 12.64
C LEU A 88 7.53 -1.57 11.37
N GLY A 89 6.79 -0.47 11.47
CA GLY A 89 6.37 0.26 10.28
C GLY A 89 5.79 1.64 10.54
N LEU A 90 5.30 2.23 9.45
CA LEU A 90 4.61 3.51 9.43
C LEU A 90 3.20 3.31 8.89
N ALA A 91 2.22 3.61 9.73
CA ALA A 91 0.84 3.73 9.32
C ALA A 91 0.53 5.17 8.90
N PHE A 92 -0.28 5.35 7.87
CA PHE A 92 -0.65 6.66 7.35
C PHE A 92 -2.09 6.65 6.85
N ARG A 93 -2.68 7.85 6.74
CA ARG A 93 -4.12 8.05 6.50
C ARG A 93 -4.99 7.24 7.46
N ALA A 94 -4.49 7.04 8.67
CA ALA A 94 -5.16 6.23 9.67
C ALA A 94 -6.32 7.01 10.29
N ARG A 95 -7.47 6.36 10.47
CA ARG A 95 -8.56 6.92 11.28
C ARG A 95 -8.09 7.12 12.73
N THR A 96 -8.70 8.06 13.44
CA THR A 96 -8.33 8.39 14.82
C THR A 96 -8.45 7.19 15.77
N ASP A 97 -9.36 6.27 15.47
CA ASP A 97 -9.56 5.04 16.21
C ASP A 97 -8.73 3.86 15.68
N GLY A 98 -7.84 4.05 14.71
CA GLY A 98 -7.02 2.99 14.13
C GLY A 98 -7.80 1.85 13.46
N SER A 99 -9.09 2.03 13.19
CA SER A 99 -9.94 1.01 12.54
C SER A 99 -9.59 0.81 11.06
N HIS A 100 -9.13 1.87 10.40
CA HIS A 100 -8.69 1.88 9.01
C HIS A 100 -7.38 2.63 8.87
N TYR A 101 -6.47 2.11 8.05
CA TYR A 101 -5.16 2.71 7.82
C TYR A 101 -4.44 2.03 6.67
N GLU A 102 -3.54 2.78 6.04
CA GLU A 102 -2.51 2.22 5.17
C GLU A 102 -1.25 1.93 5.99
N LEU A 103 -0.52 0.85 5.68
CA LEU A 103 0.68 0.44 6.43
C LEU A 103 1.78 -0.04 5.49
N PHE A 104 2.97 0.56 5.62
CA PHE A 104 4.21 -0.10 5.22
C PHE A 104 4.96 -0.56 6.47
N TYR A 105 5.28 -1.85 6.53
CA TYR A 105 6.08 -2.40 7.63
C TYR A 105 7.22 -3.26 7.10
N LEU A 106 8.22 -3.43 7.96
CA LEU A 106 9.47 -4.12 7.69
C LEU A 106 9.60 -5.36 8.57
N ARG A 107 10.31 -6.34 8.04
CA ARG A 107 10.76 -7.55 8.74
C ARG A 107 12.25 -7.74 8.58
N PRO A 108 13.09 -6.98 9.32
CA PRO A 108 14.53 -6.94 9.03
C PRO A 108 15.24 -8.29 9.10
N GLY A 109 14.78 -9.21 9.96
CA GLY A 109 15.30 -10.57 10.05
C GLY A 109 15.04 -11.43 8.80
N ASN A 110 14.12 -11.05 7.93
CA ASN A 110 13.90 -11.74 6.65
C ASN A 110 14.96 -11.39 5.60
N SER A 111 15.59 -10.22 5.67
CA SER A 111 16.51 -9.71 4.63
C SER A 111 17.66 -10.68 4.32
N LYS A 112 18.16 -11.34 5.37
CA LYS A 112 19.28 -12.30 5.33
C LYS A 112 18.85 -13.76 5.52
N ALA A 113 17.56 -14.08 5.37
CA ALA A 113 17.09 -15.45 5.45
C ALA A 113 17.71 -16.33 4.36
N GLU A 114 18.00 -17.60 4.64
CA GLU A 114 18.51 -18.55 3.64
C GLU A 114 17.44 -18.88 2.58
N ASP A 115 16.17 -18.89 2.98
CA ASP A 115 15.03 -19.13 2.09
C ASP A 115 14.70 -17.88 1.26
N GLN A 116 14.78 -18.00 -0.07
CA GLN A 116 14.55 -16.89 -0.99
C GLN A 116 13.12 -16.33 -0.94
N SER A 117 12.12 -17.18 -0.68
CA SER A 117 10.74 -16.71 -0.50
C SER A 117 10.66 -15.81 0.72
N MET A 118 11.27 -16.20 1.85
CA MET A 118 11.35 -15.38 3.05
C MET A 118 12.06 -14.05 2.81
N ARG A 119 13.16 -14.04 2.05
CA ARG A 119 13.87 -12.79 1.70
C ARG A 119 12.98 -11.78 0.98
N ASN A 120 12.08 -12.27 0.13
CA ASN A 120 11.12 -11.43 -0.59
C ASN A 120 10.02 -10.85 0.33
N HIS A 121 9.92 -11.31 1.58
CA HIS A 121 8.96 -10.82 2.58
C HIS A 121 9.60 -9.83 3.57
N THR A 122 10.59 -9.05 3.15
CA THR A 122 11.31 -8.10 4.03
C THR A 122 10.56 -6.78 4.17
N VAL A 123 9.99 -6.27 3.09
CA VAL A 123 9.13 -5.10 3.04
C VAL A 123 7.73 -5.56 2.71
N GLN A 124 6.71 -5.03 3.38
CA GLN A 124 5.31 -5.32 3.11
C GLN A 124 4.48 -4.04 3.10
N TYR A 125 3.54 -3.96 2.16
CA TYR A 125 2.39 -3.07 2.21
C TYR A 125 1.11 -3.83 2.60
N CYS A 126 0.26 -3.19 3.41
CA CYS A 126 -1.09 -3.63 3.78
C CYS A 126 -2.05 -2.44 3.91
N GLU A 127 -3.35 -2.74 3.88
CA GLU A 127 -4.38 -1.88 4.45
C GLU A 127 -5.15 -2.67 5.52
N GLY A 128 -5.42 -2.02 6.65
CA GLY A 128 -6.35 -2.53 7.65
C GLY A 128 -7.75 -1.94 7.42
N PRO A 129 -8.83 -2.74 7.56
CA PRO A 129 -8.84 -4.15 7.97
C PRO A 129 -8.87 -5.16 6.81
N ASP A 130 -9.16 -4.73 5.58
CA ASP A 130 -9.65 -5.63 4.54
C ASP A 130 -8.51 -6.25 3.70
N PHE A 131 -7.35 -5.59 3.63
CA PHE A 131 -6.23 -6.01 2.78
C PHE A 131 -4.94 -6.27 3.59
N GLY A 132 -5.04 -7.19 4.56
CA GLY A 132 -3.89 -7.73 5.28
C GLY A 132 -2.94 -8.57 4.40
N TRP A 133 -1.74 -8.85 4.94
CA TRP A 133 -0.64 -9.49 4.19
C TRP A 133 -1.04 -10.83 3.55
N TYR A 134 -1.86 -11.63 4.24
CA TYR A 134 -2.24 -12.96 3.76
C TYR A 134 -3.10 -12.86 2.52
N ARG A 135 -4.14 -12.01 2.57
CA ARG A 135 -5.01 -11.75 1.43
C ARG A 135 -4.22 -11.19 0.26
N LEU A 136 -3.39 -10.16 0.49
CA LEU A 136 -2.61 -9.53 -0.57
C LEU A 136 -1.65 -10.51 -1.24
N ARG A 137 -0.90 -11.32 -0.49
CA ARG A 137 0.03 -12.32 -1.05
C ARG A 137 -0.69 -13.40 -1.87
N ARG A 138 -1.84 -13.89 -1.41
CA ARG A 138 -2.62 -14.92 -2.12
C ARG A 138 -3.34 -14.37 -3.34
N MET A 139 -3.84 -13.13 -3.25
CA MET A 139 -4.54 -12.49 -4.34
C MET A 139 -3.59 -11.96 -5.41
N TRP A 140 -2.44 -11.42 -5.00
CA TRP A 140 -1.51 -10.68 -5.85
C TRP A 140 -0.08 -11.04 -5.44
N PRO A 141 0.38 -12.26 -5.73
CA PRO A 141 1.71 -12.72 -5.35
C PRO A 141 2.77 -11.78 -5.94
N TRP A 142 3.80 -11.48 -5.15
CA TRP A 142 4.95 -10.65 -5.55
C TRP A 142 4.67 -9.15 -5.80
N VAL A 143 3.45 -8.67 -5.56
CA VAL A 143 3.07 -7.26 -5.86
C VAL A 143 3.25 -6.33 -4.67
N TYR A 144 2.88 -6.77 -3.46
CA TYR A 144 2.81 -5.91 -2.26
C TYR A 144 3.89 -6.21 -1.23
N GLU A 145 4.92 -6.95 -1.64
CA GLU A 145 6.05 -7.35 -0.82
C GLU A 145 7.32 -7.41 -1.66
N ALA A 146 8.45 -7.07 -1.05
CA ALA A 146 9.74 -7.08 -1.71
C ALA A 146 10.90 -7.31 -0.74
N HIS A 147 12.05 -7.67 -1.30
CA HIS A 147 13.32 -7.68 -0.59
C HIS A 147 13.91 -6.27 -0.48
N ALA A 148 14.50 -5.95 0.68
CA ALA A 148 15.40 -4.82 0.86
C ALA A 148 16.54 -5.21 1.82
N ASP A 149 17.72 -4.62 1.66
CA ASP A 149 18.84 -4.92 2.57
C ASP A 149 18.71 -4.14 3.89
N MET A 150 18.64 -4.88 4.99
CA MET A 150 18.53 -4.35 6.36
C MET A 150 18.87 -5.46 7.38
N ALA A 151 18.92 -5.10 8.66
CA ALA A 151 19.18 -6.05 9.74
C ALA A 151 18.43 -5.66 11.01
N LEU A 152 18.20 -6.66 11.87
CA LEU A 152 17.76 -6.45 13.25
C LEU A 152 18.82 -5.65 14.02
N GLU A 153 18.38 -4.92 15.05
CA GLU A 153 19.25 -4.16 15.96
C GLU A 153 20.21 -3.21 15.21
N ARG A 154 19.72 -2.62 14.12
CA ARG A 154 20.36 -1.56 13.35
C ARG A 154 19.33 -0.47 13.05
N TRP A 155 19.79 0.77 12.97
CA TRP A 155 18.98 1.87 12.48
C TRP A 155 18.72 1.70 10.98
N ILE A 156 17.45 1.71 10.62
CA ILE A 156 16.93 1.65 9.25
C ILE A 156 16.27 2.99 8.98
N HIS A 157 16.78 3.70 7.98
CA HIS A 157 16.13 4.93 7.53
C HIS A 157 15.06 4.58 6.49
N VAL A 158 13.84 5.07 6.66
CA VAL A 158 12.76 4.91 5.68
C VAL A 158 12.29 6.26 5.18
N LYS A 159 11.96 6.31 3.88
CA LYS A 159 11.24 7.40 3.24
C LYS A 159 10.04 6.80 2.50
N LEU A 160 8.85 7.29 2.81
CA LEU A 160 7.60 6.93 2.15
C LEU A 160 7.08 8.14 1.38
N GLU A 161 7.01 8.03 0.06
CA GLU A 161 6.40 9.04 -0.81
C GLU A 161 4.97 8.60 -1.17
N VAL A 162 3.98 9.44 -0.89
CA VAL A 162 2.55 9.17 -1.12
C VAL A 162 1.97 10.24 -2.04
N ALA A 163 1.33 9.82 -3.12
CA ALA A 163 0.64 10.69 -4.06
C ALA A 163 -0.65 10.02 -4.57
N GLY A 164 -1.81 10.55 -4.17
CA GLY A 164 -3.11 9.96 -4.50
C GLY A 164 -3.22 8.52 -4.02
N ARG A 165 -3.37 7.56 -4.93
CA ARG A 165 -3.44 6.12 -4.61
C ARG A 165 -2.15 5.38 -4.91
N ARG A 166 -1.02 6.08 -4.94
CA ARG A 166 0.30 5.50 -5.18
C ARG A 166 1.22 5.80 -4.02
N ALA A 167 2.01 4.82 -3.63
CA ALA A 167 3.08 4.97 -2.65
C ALA A 167 4.39 4.34 -3.11
N LYS A 168 5.51 4.90 -2.66
CA LYS A 168 6.86 4.36 -2.86
C LYS A 168 7.60 4.36 -1.54
N LEU A 169 8.12 3.20 -1.14
CA LEU A 169 8.99 3.08 0.02
C LEU A 169 10.45 3.01 -0.42
N PHE A 170 11.30 3.81 0.19
CA PHE A 170 12.75 3.78 0.05
C PHE A 170 13.37 3.42 1.39
N VAL A 171 14.42 2.58 1.36
CA VAL A 171 15.10 2.08 2.55
C VAL A 171 16.58 2.48 2.48
N ASN A 172 17.14 2.91 3.62
CA ASN A 172 18.55 3.22 3.82
C ASN A 172 19.12 4.21 2.79
N GLY A 173 18.34 5.21 2.41
CA GLY A 173 18.75 6.26 1.47
C GLY A 173 18.92 5.78 0.02
N SER A 174 18.35 4.62 -0.33
CA SER A 174 18.32 4.13 -1.71
C SER A 174 17.76 5.18 -2.66
N ALA A 175 18.39 5.36 -3.83
CA ALA A 175 17.90 6.23 -4.90
C ALA A 175 16.64 5.66 -5.56
N GLU A 176 16.50 4.33 -5.57
CA GLU A 176 15.35 3.62 -6.13
C GLU A 176 14.45 3.06 -5.02
N PRO A 177 13.12 3.01 -5.25
CA PRO A 177 12.20 2.49 -4.25
C PRO A 177 12.34 0.98 -4.07
N SER A 178 12.37 0.53 -2.82
CA SER A 178 12.35 -0.89 -2.45
C SER A 178 10.99 -1.54 -2.71
N LEU A 179 9.91 -0.77 -2.62
CA LEU A 179 8.56 -1.22 -2.96
C LEU A 179 7.74 -0.07 -3.56
N VAL A 180 7.04 -0.35 -4.66
CA VAL A 180 6.13 0.58 -5.32
C VAL A 180 4.73 -0.02 -5.31
N VAL A 181 3.78 0.71 -4.75
CA VAL A 181 2.37 0.32 -4.72
C VAL A 181 1.59 1.30 -5.58
N ASP A 182 1.00 0.81 -6.67
CA ASP A 182 0.05 1.57 -7.50
C ASP A 182 -1.35 0.98 -7.31
N GLY A 183 -2.26 1.77 -6.73
CA GLY A 183 -3.56 1.31 -6.27
C GLY A 183 -3.54 0.84 -4.82
N LEU A 184 -3.10 1.73 -3.93
CA LEU A 184 -3.39 1.70 -2.47
C LEU A 184 -4.86 1.31 -2.22
N LYS A 185 -5.13 0.59 -1.14
CA LYS A 185 -6.39 -0.11 -0.89
C LYS A 185 -7.35 0.61 0.05
N GLY A 186 -6.85 1.56 0.83
CA GLY A 186 -7.63 2.35 1.77
C GLY A 186 -8.60 3.28 1.08
N GLU A 187 -9.81 3.35 1.65
CA GLU A 187 -10.82 4.35 1.29
C GLU A 187 -10.52 5.71 1.92
N ASP A 188 -9.87 5.77 3.08
CA ASP A 188 -9.49 7.05 3.68
C ASP A 188 -8.32 7.69 2.92
N LEU A 189 -8.61 8.75 2.15
CA LEU A 189 -7.59 9.51 1.42
C LEU A 189 -6.78 10.45 2.32
N LYS A 190 -7.24 10.69 3.55
CA LYS A 190 -6.64 11.58 4.53
C LYS A 190 -6.83 11.02 5.93
N GLY A 191 -5.83 11.19 6.79
CA GLY A 191 -5.91 10.76 8.19
C GLY A 191 -4.61 10.97 8.94
N ARG A 192 -4.44 10.30 10.06
CA ARG A 192 -3.27 10.44 10.93
C ARG A 192 -2.08 9.63 10.42
N VAL A 193 -0.89 9.98 10.92
CA VAL A 193 0.33 9.17 10.81
C VAL A 193 0.59 8.52 12.16
N ALA A 194 1.06 7.27 12.15
CA ALA A 194 1.42 6.54 13.35
C ALA A 194 2.65 5.65 13.17
N LEU A 195 3.38 5.47 14.26
CA LEU A 195 4.43 4.47 14.39
C LEU A 195 3.77 3.14 14.74
N TRP A 196 4.01 2.08 13.96
CA TRP A 196 3.38 0.77 14.17
C TRP A 196 4.41 -0.25 14.66
N GLY A 197 4.05 -1.04 15.66
CA GLY A 197 4.90 -2.09 16.22
C GLY A 197 4.10 -3.35 16.56
N TYR A 198 4.82 -4.39 17.00
CA TYR A 198 4.27 -5.72 17.22
C TYR A 198 4.74 -6.33 18.54
N ALA A 199 4.05 -7.36 19.02
CA ALA A 199 4.35 -8.03 20.28
C ALA A 199 5.60 -8.93 20.20
N GLY A 200 6.26 -9.14 21.34
CA GLY A 200 7.46 -10.00 21.42
C GLY A 200 8.74 -9.34 20.93
N GLU A 201 8.74 -8.01 20.76
CA GLU A 201 9.88 -7.19 20.34
C GLU A 201 9.83 -5.79 20.97
N GLU A 202 10.94 -5.08 20.88
CA GLU A 202 11.04 -3.65 21.12
C GLU A 202 11.23 -2.94 19.77
N SER A 203 10.31 -2.05 19.42
CA SER A 203 10.45 -1.17 18.26
C SER A 203 10.94 0.20 18.71
N TYR A 204 11.86 0.79 17.97
CA TYR A 204 12.50 2.06 18.29
C TYR A 204 12.33 3.03 17.13
N PHE A 205 11.89 4.26 17.42
CA PHE A 205 11.64 5.28 16.40
C PHE A 205 12.33 6.60 16.76
N ALA A 206 12.93 7.24 15.76
CA ALA A 206 13.62 8.52 15.89
C ALA A 206 13.43 9.38 14.63
N ASN A 207 13.59 10.70 14.77
CA ASN A 207 13.74 11.64 13.66
C ASN A 207 12.61 11.59 12.60
N LEU A 208 11.35 11.47 13.04
CA LEU A 208 10.22 11.50 12.11
C LEU A 208 10.13 12.89 11.47
N LYS A 209 10.00 12.93 10.15
CA LYS A 209 9.73 14.14 9.37
C LYS A 209 8.57 13.89 8.43
N VAL A 210 7.70 14.89 8.31
CA VAL A 210 6.59 14.87 7.37
C VAL A 210 6.62 16.14 6.54
N THR A 211 6.66 15.96 5.23
CA THR A 211 6.60 17.05 4.25
C THR A 211 5.32 16.87 3.45
N PRO A 212 4.23 17.58 3.80
CA PRO A 212 3.00 17.54 3.01
C PRO A 212 3.27 17.97 1.57
N ALA A 213 2.45 17.47 0.65
CA ALA A 213 2.42 17.93 -0.73
C ALA A 213 0.98 18.24 -1.13
N LYS A 214 0.83 18.96 -2.25
CA LYS A 214 -0.47 19.16 -2.87
C LYS A 214 -1.14 17.81 -3.15
N ALA A 215 -2.31 17.61 -2.54
CA ALA A 215 -3.13 16.44 -2.75
C ALA A 215 -3.44 16.22 -4.25
N GLN A 216 -3.23 14.99 -4.70
CA GLN A 216 -3.69 14.56 -6.02
C GLN A 216 -5.23 14.59 -6.06
N PRO A 217 -5.83 14.94 -7.21
CA PRO A 217 -7.28 15.06 -7.35
C PRO A 217 -7.91 13.67 -7.54
N VAL A 218 -7.72 12.78 -6.57
CA VAL A 218 -8.34 11.45 -6.55
C VAL A 218 -9.61 11.50 -5.73
N SER A 219 -10.65 10.82 -6.20
CA SER A 219 -11.95 10.77 -5.52
C SER A 219 -12.43 9.34 -5.27
N ASN A 220 -13.21 9.16 -4.22
CA ASN A 220 -13.93 7.92 -3.94
C ASN A 220 -15.34 7.96 -4.54
N GLY A 221 -16.09 6.88 -4.38
CA GLY A 221 -17.50 6.82 -4.78
C GLY A 221 -17.74 6.69 -6.29
N GLY A 222 -16.69 6.41 -7.08
CA GLY A 222 -16.81 6.21 -8.52
C GLY A 222 -17.84 5.14 -8.87
N GLU A 223 -18.84 5.49 -9.69
CA GLU A 223 -19.92 4.58 -10.07
C GLU A 223 -19.38 3.42 -10.93
N ALA A 224 -19.73 2.17 -10.62
CA ALA A 224 -19.32 1.02 -11.45
C ALA A 224 -20.26 0.76 -12.63
N GLY A 225 -21.55 1.07 -12.48
CA GLY A 225 -22.54 0.85 -13.52
C GLY A 225 -22.27 1.70 -14.76
N GLY A 226 -22.45 1.12 -15.94
CA GLY A 226 -22.22 1.76 -17.23
C GLY A 226 -21.51 0.87 -18.24
N GLU A 227 -21.24 1.43 -19.42
CA GLU A 227 -20.44 0.77 -20.44
C GLU A 227 -19.01 1.26 -20.41
N TRP A 228 -18.06 0.33 -20.47
CA TRP A 228 -16.64 0.59 -20.32
C TRP A 228 -15.85 -0.04 -21.45
N THR A 229 -14.88 0.69 -21.99
CA THR A 229 -13.83 0.14 -22.85
C THR A 229 -12.64 -0.21 -21.98
N VAL A 230 -12.13 -1.43 -22.06
CA VAL A 230 -11.12 -1.97 -21.15
C VAL A 230 -9.87 -2.41 -21.90
N LYS A 231 -8.71 -2.07 -21.35
CA LYS A 231 -7.40 -2.54 -21.79
C LYS A 231 -6.61 -3.09 -20.61
N CYS A 232 -6.19 -4.34 -20.72
CA CYS A 232 -5.28 -5.00 -19.79
C CYS A 232 -3.90 -5.15 -20.43
N THR A 233 -2.85 -4.90 -19.66
CA THR A 233 -1.44 -5.11 -20.06
C THR A 233 -0.79 -6.04 -19.03
N SER A 234 -0.23 -7.15 -19.48
CA SER A 234 0.39 -8.16 -18.64
C SER A 234 1.72 -8.66 -19.24
N ASP A 235 2.41 -9.48 -18.48
CA ASP A 235 3.58 -10.27 -18.91
C ASP A 235 3.31 -11.15 -20.14
N SER A 236 2.09 -11.66 -20.28
CA SER A 236 1.62 -12.46 -21.42
C SER A 236 1.03 -11.67 -22.59
N GLY A 237 0.95 -10.33 -22.51
CA GLY A 237 0.52 -9.47 -23.62
C GLY A 237 -0.60 -8.48 -23.28
N VAL A 238 -1.31 -8.02 -24.30
CA VAL A 238 -2.39 -7.02 -24.18
C VAL A 238 -3.74 -7.69 -24.45
N PHE A 239 -4.69 -7.48 -23.56
CA PHE A 239 -6.07 -7.93 -23.69
C PHE A 239 -6.99 -6.72 -23.76
N GLN A 240 -8.00 -6.77 -24.61
CA GLN A 240 -8.97 -5.69 -24.79
C GLN A 240 -10.38 -6.24 -24.83
N GLY A 241 -11.33 -5.45 -24.36
CA GLY A 241 -12.74 -5.77 -24.44
C GLY A 241 -13.60 -4.62 -23.95
N ALA A 242 -14.89 -4.87 -23.82
CA ALA A 242 -15.84 -3.96 -23.24
C ALA A 242 -16.60 -4.65 -22.10
N MET A 243 -16.94 -3.88 -21.07
CA MET A 243 -17.85 -4.31 -20.01
C MET A 243 -19.13 -3.50 -20.05
N LYS A 244 -20.26 -4.14 -19.82
CA LYS A 244 -21.51 -3.49 -19.47
C LYS A 244 -21.88 -3.91 -18.06
N LEU A 245 -21.78 -2.97 -17.12
CA LEU A 245 -21.92 -3.24 -15.69
C LEU A 245 -23.17 -2.58 -15.13
N GLU A 246 -23.75 -3.22 -14.14
CA GLU A 246 -24.80 -2.72 -13.26
C GLU A 246 -24.34 -2.88 -11.81
N ARG A 247 -24.61 -1.87 -10.98
CA ARG A 247 -24.26 -1.88 -9.56
C ARG A 247 -25.52 -1.78 -8.72
N GLU A 248 -25.64 -2.69 -7.76
CA GLU A 248 -26.69 -2.66 -6.73
C GLU A 248 -26.01 -2.73 -5.37
N GLY A 249 -26.00 -1.59 -4.66
CA GLY A 249 -25.25 -1.47 -3.41
C GLY A 249 -23.75 -1.78 -3.59
N GLY A 250 -23.25 -2.77 -2.86
CA GLY A 250 -21.87 -3.24 -2.94
C GLY A 250 -21.63 -4.40 -3.92
N GLN A 251 -22.64 -4.78 -4.71
CA GLN A 251 -22.53 -5.84 -5.72
C GLN A 251 -22.48 -5.24 -7.13
N VAL A 252 -21.67 -5.84 -7.99
CA VAL A 252 -21.55 -5.50 -9.41
C VAL A 252 -21.79 -6.74 -10.24
N LYS A 253 -22.66 -6.62 -11.25
CA LYS A 253 -22.91 -7.67 -12.24
C LYS A 253 -22.86 -7.08 -13.64
N GLY A 254 -22.68 -7.90 -14.65
CA GLY A 254 -22.67 -7.42 -16.02
C GLY A 254 -22.20 -8.44 -17.03
N THR A 255 -21.84 -7.94 -18.21
CA THR A 255 -21.24 -8.76 -19.27
C THR A 255 -19.91 -8.17 -19.72
N TRP A 256 -19.05 -9.06 -20.20
CA TRP A 256 -17.78 -8.77 -20.85
C TRP A 256 -17.81 -9.31 -22.28
N SER A 257 -17.35 -8.51 -23.25
CA SER A 257 -17.16 -8.93 -24.64
C SER A 257 -15.79 -8.46 -25.15
N GLY A 258 -14.95 -9.41 -25.59
CA GLY A 258 -13.62 -9.12 -26.15
C GLY A 258 -12.65 -10.29 -25.99
N SER A 259 -11.45 -9.99 -25.51
CA SER A 259 -10.48 -11.01 -25.08
C SER A 259 -11.14 -11.92 -24.04
N PHE A 260 -10.85 -13.22 -24.05
CA PHE A 260 -11.53 -14.24 -23.25
C PHE A 260 -12.90 -14.74 -23.74
N GLY A 261 -13.64 -13.98 -24.56
CA GLY A 261 -14.92 -14.42 -25.11
C GLY A 261 -15.95 -13.32 -25.28
N THR A 262 -17.17 -13.71 -25.66
CA THR A 262 -18.29 -12.80 -25.97
C THR A 262 -19.43 -13.02 -24.99
N GLU A 263 -20.04 -11.94 -24.51
CA GLU A 263 -21.13 -11.91 -23.52
C GLU A 263 -20.88 -12.80 -22.29
N LEU A 264 -19.64 -12.79 -21.80
CA LEU A 264 -19.26 -13.51 -20.61
C LEU A 264 -19.82 -12.82 -19.36
N PRO A 265 -20.39 -13.56 -18.40
CA PRO A 265 -20.86 -12.96 -17.16
C PRO A 265 -19.68 -12.36 -16.38
N VAL A 266 -19.91 -11.16 -15.84
CA VAL A 266 -19.03 -10.47 -14.89
C VAL A 266 -19.76 -10.38 -13.56
N GLU A 267 -19.07 -10.74 -12.48
CA GLU A 267 -19.57 -10.60 -11.12
C GLU A 267 -18.47 -9.99 -10.24
N GLY A 268 -18.84 -9.20 -9.25
CA GLY A 268 -17.86 -8.59 -8.37
C GLY A 268 -18.45 -7.76 -7.26
N THR A 269 -17.55 -7.12 -6.52
CA THR A 269 -17.90 -6.22 -5.43
C THR A 269 -17.52 -4.79 -5.75
N TRP A 270 -18.17 -3.86 -5.05
CA TRP A 270 -17.86 -2.45 -5.05
C TRP A 270 -17.82 -1.93 -3.60
N ARG A 271 -16.78 -1.19 -3.25
CA ARG A 271 -16.60 -0.51 -1.96
C ARG A 271 -16.02 0.88 -2.20
N ASP A 272 -16.87 1.89 -2.09
CA ASP A 272 -16.50 3.31 -2.19
C ASP A 272 -15.67 3.68 -3.44
N GLY A 273 -15.98 3.06 -4.59
CA GLY A 273 -15.26 3.26 -5.85
C GLY A 273 -14.20 2.21 -6.14
N TYR A 274 -13.82 1.38 -5.18
CA TYR A 274 -12.96 0.21 -5.41
C TYR A 274 -13.80 -0.97 -5.91
N VAL A 275 -13.36 -1.65 -6.96
CA VAL A 275 -14.00 -2.84 -7.51
C VAL A 275 -13.09 -4.06 -7.47
N GLU A 276 -13.67 -5.25 -7.31
CA GLU A 276 -13.04 -6.54 -7.58
C GLU A 276 -13.98 -7.36 -8.49
N LEU A 277 -13.73 -7.31 -9.79
CA LEU A 277 -14.54 -7.95 -10.83
C LEU A 277 -13.90 -9.27 -11.26
N THR A 278 -14.71 -10.29 -11.46
CA THR A 278 -14.29 -11.61 -11.95
C THR A 278 -15.09 -11.99 -13.18
N LEU A 279 -14.41 -12.55 -14.18
CA LEU A 279 -15.03 -13.15 -15.37
C LEU A 279 -14.37 -14.49 -15.70
N ARG A 280 -15.16 -15.39 -16.27
CA ARG A 280 -14.74 -16.74 -16.66
C ARG A 280 -14.86 -16.87 -18.17
N GLY A 281 -13.78 -17.23 -18.84
CA GLY A 281 -13.72 -17.29 -20.30
C GLY A 281 -12.65 -18.25 -20.81
N GLU A 282 -12.18 -18.01 -22.02
CA GLU A 282 -11.20 -18.83 -22.72
C GLU A 282 -9.88 -18.08 -22.89
N TRP A 283 -8.81 -18.62 -22.33
CA TRP A 283 -7.45 -18.17 -22.59
C TRP A 283 -7.03 -18.56 -24.00
N LYS A 284 -6.61 -17.56 -24.79
CA LYS A 284 -6.07 -17.74 -26.14
C LYS A 284 -4.68 -17.08 -26.20
N PRO A 285 -3.61 -17.83 -25.94
CA PRO A 285 -2.27 -17.27 -25.89
C PRO A 285 -1.82 -16.80 -27.27
N ALA A 286 -0.99 -15.75 -27.30
CA ALA A 286 -0.44 -15.21 -28.54
C ALA A 286 0.74 -16.05 -29.09
N GLY A 287 1.26 -17.03 -28.34
CA GLY A 287 2.47 -17.78 -28.72
C GLY A 287 2.46 -19.26 -28.28
N PRO A 288 3.43 -20.05 -28.77
CA PRO A 288 3.43 -21.51 -28.64
C PRO A 288 3.81 -22.05 -27.25
N LYS A 289 4.21 -21.18 -26.32
CA LYS A 289 4.67 -21.55 -24.98
C LYS A 289 3.53 -21.79 -23.99
N ASP A 290 2.29 -21.59 -24.43
CA ASP A 290 1.12 -21.58 -23.57
C ASP A 290 -0.06 -22.24 -24.28
N THR A 291 -0.93 -22.89 -23.51
CA THR A 291 -2.02 -23.73 -24.03
C THR A 291 -3.35 -23.02 -23.90
N ALA A 292 -4.16 -23.02 -24.96
CA ALA A 292 -5.51 -22.52 -24.86
C ALA A 292 -6.33 -23.34 -23.84
N GLY A 293 -7.29 -22.70 -23.17
CA GLY A 293 -8.15 -23.40 -22.21
C GLY A 293 -8.97 -22.46 -21.33
N PRO A 294 -9.74 -22.99 -20.38
CA PRO A 294 -10.52 -22.16 -19.46
C PRO A 294 -9.63 -21.21 -18.67
N ALA A 295 -10.12 -19.99 -18.46
CA ALA A 295 -9.46 -18.95 -17.67
C ALA A 295 -10.44 -18.24 -16.74
N VAL A 296 -9.91 -17.83 -15.60
CA VAL A 296 -10.58 -16.92 -14.66
C VAL A 296 -9.74 -15.66 -14.56
N ALA A 297 -10.30 -14.54 -15.00
CA ALA A 297 -9.65 -13.25 -14.90
C ALA A 297 -10.26 -12.42 -13.77
N THR A 298 -9.42 -11.71 -13.03
CA THR A 298 -9.81 -10.76 -11.99
C THR A 298 -9.28 -9.38 -12.33
N LEU A 299 -10.17 -8.37 -12.30
CA LEU A 299 -9.84 -6.95 -12.43
C LEU A 299 -10.16 -6.27 -11.09
N ALA A 300 -9.14 -5.81 -10.38
CA ALA A 300 -9.32 -5.08 -9.12
C ALA A 300 -8.71 -3.69 -9.21
N GLY A 301 -9.42 -2.66 -8.77
CA GLY A 301 -8.96 -1.29 -8.98
C GLY A 301 -9.93 -0.23 -8.55
N TRP A 302 -9.57 1.02 -8.78
CA TRP A 302 -10.37 2.18 -8.42
C TRP A 302 -11.03 2.77 -9.66
N ILE A 303 -12.26 3.24 -9.46
CA ILE A 303 -13.02 4.07 -10.38
C ILE A 303 -12.92 5.52 -9.91
N ASP A 304 -12.51 6.41 -10.81
CA ASP A 304 -12.38 7.84 -10.58
C ASP A 304 -13.04 8.60 -11.75
N GLY A 305 -14.26 9.09 -11.52
CA GLY A 305 -15.11 9.67 -12.56
C GLY A 305 -15.38 8.70 -13.71
N ASN A 306 -14.91 9.05 -14.91
CA ASN A 306 -15.08 8.25 -16.13
C ASN A 306 -13.90 7.32 -16.42
N GLY A 307 -12.88 7.29 -15.56
CA GLY A 307 -11.74 6.39 -15.67
C GLY A 307 -11.78 5.32 -14.59
N ALA A 308 -11.21 4.15 -14.88
CA ALA A 308 -10.92 3.14 -13.88
C ALA A 308 -9.56 2.50 -14.16
N LYS A 309 -8.84 2.07 -13.11
CA LYS A 309 -7.59 1.32 -13.27
C LYS A 309 -7.22 0.50 -12.05
N GLY A 310 -6.40 -0.51 -12.26
CA GLY A 310 -5.78 -1.26 -11.17
C GLY A 310 -5.03 -2.50 -11.63
N ARG A 311 -5.07 -3.55 -10.80
CA ARG A 311 -4.39 -4.82 -11.04
C ARG A 311 -5.30 -5.82 -11.75
N MET A 312 -4.70 -6.56 -12.68
CA MET A 312 -5.34 -7.63 -13.43
C MET A 312 -4.55 -8.92 -13.20
N LYS A 313 -5.24 -10.04 -13.11
CA LYS A 313 -4.63 -11.37 -13.18
C LYS A 313 -5.51 -12.32 -13.96
N VAL A 314 -4.90 -13.31 -14.58
CA VAL A 314 -5.55 -14.52 -15.07
C VAL A 314 -4.92 -15.68 -14.32
N VAL A 315 -5.74 -16.44 -13.59
CA VAL A 315 -5.27 -17.52 -12.71
C VAL A 315 -4.34 -18.47 -13.47
N ASP A 316 -3.14 -18.67 -12.94
CA ASP A 316 -2.07 -19.52 -13.48
C ASP A 316 -1.56 -19.16 -14.90
N ARG A 317 -1.89 -17.96 -15.41
CA ARG A 317 -1.55 -17.56 -16.79
C ARG A 317 -0.85 -16.21 -16.93
N ALA A 318 -1.30 -15.20 -16.20
CA ALA A 318 -0.80 -13.84 -16.39
C ALA A 318 -1.07 -12.94 -15.18
N ASP A 319 -0.21 -11.95 -14.98
CA ASP A 319 -0.45 -10.85 -14.06
C ASP A 319 -0.08 -9.50 -14.69
N GLY A 320 -0.82 -8.46 -14.33
CA GLY A 320 -0.66 -7.17 -14.97
C GLY A 320 -1.53 -6.08 -14.38
N GLN A 321 -1.81 -5.09 -15.22
CA GLN A 321 -2.64 -3.94 -14.90
C GLN A 321 -3.78 -3.81 -15.90
N TRP A 322 -4.85 -3.16 -15.49
CA TRP A 322 -5.94 -2.77 -16.38
C TRP A 322 -6.26 -1.29 -16.23
N MET A 323 -6.79 -0.74 -17.31
CA MET A 323 -7.42 0.57 -17.34
C MET A 323 -8.73 0.45 -18.12
N ALA A 324 -9.69 1.30 -17.78
CA ALA A 324 -10.93 1.41 -18.51
C ALA A 324 -11.42 2.86 -18.59
N GLU A 325 -12.16 3.15 -19.65
CA GLU A 325 -12.82 4.42 -19.89
C GLU A 325 -14.31 4.18 -20.11
N ARG A 326 -15.13 4.96 -19.41
CA ARG A 326 -16.58 4.92 -19.56
C ARG A 326 -16.96 5.51 -20.92
N LYS A 327 -17.83 4.82 -21.66
CA LYS A 327 -18.45 5.40 -22.86
C LYS A 327 -19.38 6.53 -22.44
N GLN A 328 -19.21 7.68 -23.08
CA GLN A 328 -20.09 8.84 -22.93
C GLN A 328 -21.39 8.64 -23.72
#